data_AF-A0A1W2BT21-F1
#
_entry.id   AF-A0A1W2BT21-F1
#
_cell.length_a   1.000
_cell.length_b   1.000
_cell.length_c   1.000
_cell.angle_alpha   90.00
_cell.angle_beta   90.00
_cell.angle_gamma   90.00
#
_symmetry.space_group_name_H-M   'P 1'
#
loop_
_entity.id
_entity.type
_entity.pdbx_description
1 polymer ?
#
loop_
_entity_poly.entity_id
_entity_poly.type
_entity_poly.pdbx_seq_one_letter_code
_entity_poly.pdbx_strand_id
1 'polypeptide(L)'
;MQQLNAKPFLEVATELRSLQHLINQYEHKVQLIGNADTAIIQDHLVRLLDAIGTIGANLAEKSVNRLRDALETNTINYDQLSYFLREIEGRFVDHIEDVHLFIVADGDKKFLLEASDLYDWEVGFNFPTAMFEIEEAAKCLALGRYTASAFHSIRILEIGIRGVAKHLEIDLFANGNTKNWGTILSEIKRGNDAKYPKSNIATIGQRTFFESVHASLDAVRNPWRNATMHVETIYAAHEAEHIFNCVKFFMEKLATRIDEDGHPLVT
;
A
#
# COMPACT_ATOMS: atom_id res chain seq x y z
N MET A 1 6.49 4.18 6.08
CA MET A 1 5.23 4.54 6.75
C MET A 1 4.84 3.34 7.59
N GLN A 2 4.58 3.49 8.89
CA GLN A 2 4.05 2.39 9.70
C GLN A 2 2.55 2.29 9.42
N GLN A 3 2.07 1.08 9.12
CA GLN A 3 0.65 0.80 8.96
C GLN A 3 0.14 0.15 10.25
N LEU A 4 -0.61 0.92 11.03
CA LEU A 4 -1.13 0.47 12.32
C LEU A 4 -2.66 0.43 12.27
N ASN A 5 -3.25 -0.60 12.87
CA ASN A 5 -4.66 -0.59 13.21
C ASN A 5 -4.89 0.35 14.41
N ALA A 6 -6.09 0.89 14.58
CA ALA A 6 -6.45 1.69 15.76
C ALA A 6 -6.51 0.86 17.06
N LYS A 7 -6.62 -0.47 16.95
CA LYS A 7 -6.78 -1.40 18.08
C LYS A 7 -5.70 -1.25 19.18
N PRO A 8 -4.39 -1.24 18.89
CA PRO A 8 -3.35 -0.98 19.89
C PRO A 8 -3.56 0.32 20.70
N PHE A 9 -4.01 1.41 20.06
CA PHE A 9 -4.26 2.67 20.77
C PHE A 9 -5.40 2.53 21.79
N LEU A 10 -6.46 1.80 21.41
CA LEU A 10 -7.56 1.48 22.30
C LEU A 10 -7.13 0.56 23.44
N GLU A 11 -6.25 -0.42 23.17
CA GLU A 11 -5.70 -1.31 24.18
C GLU A 11 -4.93 -0.53 25.24
N VAL A 12 -4.02 0.38 24.85
CA VAL A 12 -3.29 1.23 25.82
C VAL A 12 -4.26 1.99 26.73
N ALA A 13 -5.27 2.65 26.16
CA ALA A 13 -6.26 3.39 26.95
C ALA A 13 -7.08 2.48 27.88
N THR A 14 -7.40 1.26 27.42
CA THR A 14 -8.17 0.28 28.19
C THR A 14 -7.37 -0.30 29.35
N GLU A 15 -6.10 -0.63 29.14
CA GLU A 15 -5.21 -1.15 30.19
C GLU A 15 -4.93 -0.10 31.27
N LEU A 16 -4.61 1.14 30.87
CA LEU A 16 -4.43 2.25 31.81
C LEU A 16 -5.69 2.51 32.65
N ARG A 17 -6.87 2.48 32.02
CA ARG A 17 -8.15 2.66 32.71
C ARG A 17 -8.45 1.53 33.69
N SER A 18 -8.13 0.29 33.31
CA SER A 18 -8.33 -0.89 34.15
C SER A 18 -7.47 -0.80 35.42
N LEU A 19 -6.20 -0.42 35.26
CA LEU A 19 -5.28 -0.19 36.38
C LEU A 19 -5.72 0.98 37.26
N GLN A 20 -6.20 2.07 36.67
CA GLN A 20 -6.73 3.20 37.44
C GLN A 20 -8.01 2.83 38.22
N HIS A 21 -8.85 1.94 37.67
CA HIS A 21 -10.02 1.42 38.38
C HIS A 21 -9.60 0.57 39.59
N LEU A 22 -8.61 -0.32 39.43
CA LEU A 22 -8.05 -1.10 40.53
C LEU A 22 -7.59 -0.19 41.68
N ILE A 23 -6.83 0.87 41.39
CA ILE A 23 -6.38 1.84 42.41
C ILE A 23 -7.55 2.49 43.15
N ASN A 24 -8.62 2.81 42.44
CA ASN A 24 -9.76 3.52 43.02
C ASN A 24 -10.62 2.65 43.94
N GLN A 25 -10.43 1.33 43.97
CA GLN A 25 -11.10 0.42 44.90
C GLN A 25 -10.47 0.46 46.31
N TYR A 26 -9.28 1.04 46.46
CA TYR A 26 -8.56 1.09 47.74
C TYR A 26 -8.72 2.44 48.44
N GLU A 27 -9.30 2.42 49.65
CA GLU A 27 -9.49 3.63 50.48
C GLU A 27 -8.16 4.17 51.03
N HIS A 28 -7.21 3.30 51.38
CA HIS A 28 -5.93 3.65 51.97
C HIS A 28 -4.77 3.48 50.99
N LYS A 29 -4.53 4.49 50.15
CA LYS A 29 -3.56 4.40 49.05
C LYS A 29 -2.08 4.35 49.46
N VAL A 30 -1.78 4.61 50.74
CA VAL A 30 -0.43 4.48 51.31
C VAL A 30 -0.06 3.00 51.59
N GLN A 31 -1.03 2.09 51.56
CA GLN A 31 -0.81 0.65 51.74
C GLN A 31 0.05 0.08 50.60
N LEU A 32 1.05 -0.74 50.96
CA LEU A 32 1.85 -1.49 49.99
C LEU A 32 0.98 -2.45 49.18
N ILE A 33 1.32 -2.61 47.91
CA ILE A 33 0.62 -3.52 47.00
C ILE A 33 0.89 -4.97 47.42
N GLY A 34 -0.17 -5.77 47.53
CA GLY A 34 -0.07 -7.18 47.89
C GLY A 34 0.26 -8.07 46.70
N ASN A 35 0.75 -9.30 46.95
CA ASN A 35 1.14 -10.24 45.90
C ASN A 35 0.04 -10.54 44.86
N ALA A 36 -1.23 -10.58 45.29
CA ALA A 36 -2.37 -10.82 44.40
C ALA A 36 -2.57 -9.66 43.43
N ASP A 37 -2.55 -8.43 43.93
CA ASP A 37 -2.65 -7.22 43.11
C ASP A 37 -1.42 -7.05 42.22
N THR A 38 -0.21 -7.34 42.72
CA THR A 38 1.03 -7.33 41.91
C THR A 38 0.90 -8.25 40.70
N ALA A 39 0.36 -9.46 40.86
CA ALA A 39 0.17 -10.39 39.75
C ALA A 39 -0.83 -9.84 38.71
N ILE A 40 -1.94 -9.24 39.16
CA ILE A 40 -2.93 -8.60 38.29
C ILE A 40 -2.31 -7.42 37.54
N ILE A 41 -1.58 -6.55 38.25
CA ILE A 41 -0.92 -5.39 37.65
C ILE A 41 0.09 -5.83 36.59
N GLN A 42 0.95 -6.80 36.90
CA GLN A 42 1.95 -7.33 35.96
C GLN A 42 1.31 -7.84 34.67
N ASP A 43 0.18 -8.55 34.76
CA ASP A 43 -0.57 -9.03 33.60
C ASP A 43 -1.08 -7.86 32.71
N HIS A 44 -1.59 -6.79 33.32
CA HIS A 44 -1.93 -5.56 32.58
C HIS A 44 -0.69 -4.88 31.97
N LEU A 45 0.45 -4.84 32.68
CA LEU A 45 1.67 -4.23 32.15
C LEU A 45 2.23 -4.98 30.93
N VAL A 46 2.07 -6.31 30.87
CA VAL A 46 2.46 -7.11 29.69
C VAL A 46 1.66 -6.69 28.47
N ARG A 47 0.32 -6.60 28.58
CA ARG A 47 -0.54 -6.12 27.48
C ARG A 47 -0.23 -4.68 27.11
N LEU A 48 -0.01 -3.83 28.10
CA LEU A 48 0.34 -2.43 27.90
C LEU A 48 1.67 -2.27 27.14
N LEU A 49 2.69 -3.07 27.46
CA LEU A 49 3.97 -3.08 26.76
C LEU A 49 3.82 -3.54 25.31
N ASP A 50 3.04 -4.59 25.05
CA ASP A 50 2.79 -5.08 23.69
C ASP A 50 2.12 -4.01 22.81
N ALA A 51 1.07 -3.37 23.34
CA ALA A 51 0.35 -2.32 22.63
C ALA A 51 1.21 -1.05 22.42
N ILE A 52 1.92 -0.58 23.45
CA ILE A 52 2.84 0.58 23.36
C ILE A 52 3.99 0.32 22.40
N GLY A 53 4.57 -0.89 22.45
CA GLY A 53 5.66 -1.31 21.56
C GLY A 53 5.21 -1.36 20.10
N THR A 54 4.00 -1.89 19.86
CA THR A 54 3.38 -1.89 18.52
C THR A 54 3.19 -0.48 17.96
N ILE A 55 2.82 0.48 18.81
CA ILE A 55 2.66 1.89 18.43
C ILE A 55 4.02 2.58 18.23
N GLY A 56 5.08 2.11 18.90
CA GLY A 56 6.40 2.74 18.90
C GLY A 56 6.54 3.89 19.90
N ALA A 57 5.70 3.91 20.94
CA ALA A 57 5.71 4.94 21.99
C ALA A 57 6.83 4.73 23.02
N ASN A 58 8.08 4.83 22.56
CA ASN A 58 9.30 4.42 23.29
C ASN A 58 9.46 5.04 24.70
N LEU A 59 9.02 6.30 24.91
CA LEU A 59 9.12 6.94 26.23
C LEU A 59 8.08 6.42 27.22
N ALA A 60 6.87 6.10 26.73
CA ALA A 60 5.86 5.43 27.53
C ALA A 60 6.33 4.00 27.88
N GLU A 61 6.92 3.29 26.92
CA GLU A 61 7.47 1.94 27.14
C GLU A 61 8.53 1.92 28.25
N LYS A 62 9.48 2.88 28.21
CA LYS A 62 10.47 3.04 29.28
C LYS A 62 9.83 3.29 30.64
N SER A 63 8.74 4.05 30.68
CA SER A 63 8.03 4.36 31.93
C SER A 63 7.29 3.14 32.47
N VAL A 64 6.72 2.29 31.59
CA VAL A 64 6.14 0.99 31.98
C VAL A 64 7.19 0.06 32.55
N ASN A 65 8.36 -0.04 31.90
CA ASN A 65 9.46 -0.87 32.39
C ASN A 65 9.94 -0.41 33.78
N ARG A 66 10.03 0.89 34.06
CA ARG A 66 10.35 1.40 35.42
C ARG A 66 9.34 0.96 36.47
N LEU A 67 8.04 0.97 36.15
CA LEU A 67 7.01 0.48 37.04
C LEU A 67 7.15 -1.03 37.28
N ARG A 68 7.45 -1.80 36.23
CA ARG A 68 7.68 -3.25 36.35
C ARG A 68 8.85 -3.55 37.31
N ASP A 69 9.97 -2.86 37.14
CA ASP A 69 11.15 -3.00 38.01
C ASP A 69 10.81 -2.62 39.46
N ALA A 70 10.00 -1.58 39.67
CA ALA A 70 9.56 -1.16 40.99
C ALA A 70 8.66 -2.22 41.67
N LEU A 71 7.77 -2.88 40.91
CA LEU A 71 6.92 -3.96 41.39
C LEU A 71 7.71 -5.22 41.79
N GLU A 72 8.80 -5.54 41.10
CA GLU A 72 9.66 -6.69 41.45
C GLU A 72 10.25 -6.56 42.86
N THR A 73 10.47 -5.33 43.33
CA THR A 73 10.99 -5.07 44.68
C THR A 73 9.90 -5.10 45.77
N ASN A 74 8.61 -5.19 45.42
CA ASN A 74 7.45 -5.12 46.33
C ASN A 74 7.48 -3.92 47.31
N THR A 75 8.09 -2.81 46.90
CA THR A 75 8.28 -1.63 47.78
C THR A 75 7.32 -0.48 47.52
N ILE A 76 6.42 -0.62 46.53
CA ILE A 76 5.52 0.47 46.13
C ILE A 76 4.12 0.33 46.73
N ASN A 77 3.51 1.47 47.02
CA ASN A 77 2.10 1.59 47.43
C ASN A 77 1.20 2.08 46.27
N TYR A 78 -0.12 2.11 46.51
CA TYR A 78 -1.10 2.53 45.50
C TYR A 78 -0.96 4.00 45.08
N ASP A 79 -0.46 4.89 45.94
CA ASP A 79 -0.15 6.28 45.58
C ASP A 79 1.02 6.37 44.59
N GLN A 80 2.10 5.60 44.83
CA GLN A 80 3.24 5.50 43.93
C GLN A 80 2.85 4.85 42.61
N LEU A 81 2.02 3.80 42.64
CA LEU A 81 1.44 3.23 41.42
C LEU A 81 0.66 4.29 40.62
N SER A 82 -0.19 5.09 41.28
CA SER A 82 -0.91 6.18 40.61
C SER A 82 0.02 7.24 40.02
N TYR A 83 1.17 7.50 40.64
CA TYR A 83 2.20 8.35 40.06
C TYR A 83 2.79 7.73 38.78
N PHE A 84 3.17 6.45 38.82
CA PHE A 84 3.70 5.75 37.63
C PHE A 84 2.70 5.70 36.48
N LEU A 85 1.42 5.40 36.75
CA LEU A 85 0.40 5.38 35.70
C LEU A 85 0.21 6.74 35.04
N ARG A 86 0.23 7.83 35.82
CA ARG A 86 0.19 9.19 35.27
C ARG A 86 1.43 9.52 34.45
N GLU A 87 2.61 9.05 34.85
CA GLU A 87 3.82 9.20 34.04
C GLU A 87 3.67 8.46 32.71
N ILE A 88 3.23 7.20 32.72
CA ILE A 88 3.01 6.40 31.51
C ILE A 88 1.98 7.06 30.59
N GLU A 89 0.82 7.45 31.13
CA GLU A 89 -0.24 8.12 30.39
C GLU A 89 0.25 9.44 29.79
N GLY A 90 0.94 10.29 30.57
CA GLY A 90 1.49 11.54 30.07
C GLY A 90 2.47 11.34 28.91
N ARG A 91 3.41 10.38 29.03
CA ARG A 91 4.36 10.08 27.93
C ARG A 91 3.68 9.49 26.70
N PHE A 92 2.59 8.74 26.89
CA PHE A 92 1.81 8.21 25.79
C PHE A 92 1.01 9.31 25.09
N VAL A 93 0.41 10.23 25.84
CA VAL A 93 -0.26 11.42 25.30
C VAL A 93 0.71 12.28 24.52
N ASP A 94 1.88 12.61 25.09
CA ASP A 94 2.94 13.36 24.39
C ASP A 94 3.29 12.70 23.04
N HIS A 95 3.41 11.37 23.02
CA HIS A 95 3.70 10.63 21.79
C HIS A 95 2.55 10.71 20.77
N ILE A 96 1.29 10.59 21.20
CA ILE A 96 0.13 10.69 20.30
C ILE A 96 0.03 12.10 19.72
N GLU A 97 0.30 13.15 20.51
CA GLU A 97 0.28 14.54 20.04
C GLU A 97 1.28 14.79 18.90
N ASP A 98 2.40 14.06 18.88
CA ASP A 98 3.43 14.14 17.83
C ASP A 98 3.14 13.27 16.59
N VAL A 99 2.15 12.36 16.66
CA VAL A 99 1.85 11.40 15.58
C VAL A 99 0.69 11.90 14.70
N HIS A 100 0.90 11.83 13.39
CA HIS A 100 -0.15 12.11 12.40
C HIS A 100 -0.82 10.81 11.97
N LEU A 101 -2.13 10.70 12.18
CA LEU A 101 -2.94 9.56 11.74
C LEU A 101 -3.64 9.89 10.41
N PHE A 102 -3.47 9.02 9.43
CA PHE A 102 -4.21 9.05 8.17
C PHE A 102 -5.28 7.96 8.20
N ILE A 103 -6.52 8.32 7.90
CA ILE A 103 -7.64 7.38 7.84
C ILE A 103 -7.94 7.13 6.37
N VAL A 104 -7.91 5.86 5.98
CA VAL A 104 -8.34 5.41 4.65
C VAL A 104 -9.82 5.04 4.72
N ALA A 105 -10.61 5.57 3.78
CA ALA A 105 -12.03 5.28 3.70
C ALA A 105 -12.28 3.79 3.40
N ASP A 106 -13.39 3.23 3.89
CA ASP A 106 -13.68 1.80 3.73
C ASP A 106 -13.72 1.34 2.27
N GLY A 107 -14.20 2.20 1.36
CA GLY A 107 -14.22 1.93 -0.09
C GLY A 107 -12.82 1.88 -0.72
N ASP A 108 -11.84 2.53 -0.10
CA ASP A 108 -10.49 2.68 -0.63
C ASP A 108 -9.49 1.69 0.00
N LYS A 109 -9.88 0.97 1.07
CA LYS A 109 -9.02 -0.03 1.74
C LYS A 109 -8.51 -1.10 0.77
N LYS A 110 -9.27 -1.41 -0.28
CA LYS A 110 -8.92 -2.36 -1.34
C LYS A 110 -7.61 -1.97 -2.03
N PHE A 111 -7.28 -0.69 -2.06
CA PHE A 111 -6.07 -0.17 -2.69
C PHE A 111 -4.82 -0.24 -1.81
N LEU A 112 -4.93 -0.73 -0.57
CA LEU A 112 -3.80 -1.04 0.32
C LEU A 112 -3.34 -2.50 0.24
N LEU A 113 -4.00 -3.32 -0.59
CA LEU A 113 -3.61 -4.70 -0.82
C LEU A 113 -2.31 -4.78 -1.62
N GLU A 114 -1.68 -5.96 -1.60
CA GLU A 114 -0.49 -6.25 -2.40
C GLU A 114 -0.85 -6.36 -3.90
N ALA A 115 0.13 -6.21 -4.79
CA ALA A 115 -0.12 -6.24 -6.24
C ALA A 115 -0.88 -7.51 -6.70
N SER A 116 -0.58 -8.66 -6.07
CA SER A 116 -1.20 -9.97 -6.39
C SER A 116 -2.68 -10.06 -6.07
N ASP A 117 -3.20 -9.20 -5.19
CA ASP A 117 -4.62 -9.13 -4.86
C ASP A 117 -5.33 -8.03 -5.66
N LEU A 118 -4.56 -7.12 -6.28
CA LEU A 118 -5.06 -6.01 -7.08
C LEU A 118 -5.25 -6.37 -8.55
N TYR A 119 -4.39 -7.23 -9.09
CA TYR A 119 -4.35 -7.68 -10.50
C TYR A 119 -4.42 -9.21 -10.54
N ASP A 120 -4.85 -9.76 -11.67
CA ASP A 120 -4.78 -11.21 -11.91
C ASP A 120 -3.35 -11.75 -11.77
N TRP A 121 -3.21 -12.98 -11.26
CA TRP A 121 -1.91 -13.58 -10.91
C TRP A 121 -0.98 -13.71 -12.13
N GLU A 122 -1.54 -13.85 -13.34
CA GLU A 122 -0.79 -13.89 -14.59
C GLU A 122 0.03 -12.61 -14.80
N VAL A 123 -0.45 -11.46 -14.35
CA VAL A 123 0.31 -10.20 -14.46
C VAL A 123 1.54 -10.26 -13.55
N GLY A 124 1.39 -10.75 -12.32
CA GLY A 124 2.51 -10.95 -11.40
C GLY A 124 3.57 -11.92 -11.93
N PHE A 125 3.13 -12.98 -12.60
CA PHE A 125 4.03 -13.99 -13.15
C PHE A 125 4.71 -13.53 -14.46
N ASN A 126 3.95 -12.94 -15.38
CA ASN A 126 4.43 -12.59 -16.73
C ASN A 126 5.02 -11.18 -16.83
N PHE A 127 4.68 -10.28 -15.90
CA PHE A 127 5.18 -8.90 -15.83
C PHE A 127 5.62 -8.53 -14.40
N PRO A 128 6.59 -9.25 -13.81
CA PRO A 128 7.01 -9.03 -12.43
C PRO A 128 7.55 -7.60 -12.19
N THR A 129 8.15 -6.96 -13.20
CA THR A 129 8.63 -5.57 -13.06
C THR A 129 7.51 -4.54 -12.89
N ALA A 130 6.26 -4.88 -13.24
CA ALA A 130 5.11 -4.00 -13.05
C ALA A 130 4.56 -3.98 -11.61
N MET A 131 4.93 -4.97 -10.78
CA MET A 131 4.30 -5.15 -9.45
C MET A 131 4.53 -3.95 -8.54
N PHE A 132 5.75 -3.43 -8.52
CA PHE A 132 6.07 -2.23 -7.76
C PHE A 132 5.20 -1.03 -8.18
N GLU A 133 5.04 -0.80 -9.48
CA GLU A 133 4.24 0.33 -9.97
C GLU A 133 2.74 0.13 -9.70
N ILE A 134 2.24 -1.10 -9.73
CA ILE A 134 0.84 -1.45 -9.40
C ILE A 134 0.53 -1.09 -7.95
N GLU A 135 1.38 -1.51 -7.02
CA GLU A 135 1.21 -1.18 -5.61
C GLU A 135 1.32 0.31 -5.34
N GLU A 136 2.31 0.99 -5.90
CA GLU A 136 2.46 2.43 -5.72
C GLU A 136 1.27 3.20 -6.31
N ALA A 137 0.77 2.79 -7.49
CA ALA A 137 -0.42 3.38 -8.08
C ALA A 137 -1.65 3.22 -7.19
N ALA A 138 -1.87 2.03 -6.63
CA ALA A 138 -2.99 1.73 -5.75
C ALA A 138 -2.86 2.48 -4.40
N LYS A 139 -1.71 2.40 -3.74
CA LYS A 139 -1.45 3.11 -2.47
C LYS A 139 -1.61 4.63 -2.65
N CYS A 140 -1.23 5.18 -3.81
CA CYS A 140 -1.51 6.57 -4.14
C CYS A 140 -3.01 6.89 -4.26
N LEU A 141 -3.85 5.99 -4.77
CA LEU A 141 -5.31 6.15 -4.73
C LEU A 141 -5.81 6.17 -3.28
N ALA A 142 -5.39 5.18 -2.49
CA ALA A 142 -5.79 5.03 -1.08
C ALA A 142 -5.49 6.27 -0.24
N LEU A 143 -4.37 6.95 -0.55
CA LEU A 143 -3.85 8.11 0.19
C LEU A 143 -4.20 9.46 -0.45
N GLY A 144 -5.08 9.49 -1.46
CA GLY A 144 -5.52 10.74 -2.10
C GLY A 144 -4.40 11.46 -2.86
N ARG A 145 -3.48 10.72 -3.49
CA ARG A 145 -2.39 11.22 -4.34
C ARG A 145 -2.66 10.87 -5.81
N TYR A 146 -3.81 11.33 -6.30
CA TYR A 146 -4.38 10.94 -7.60
C TYR A 146 -3.45 11.18 -8.79
N THR A 147 -2.75 12.32 -8.85
CA THR A 147 -1.76 12.58 -9.93
C THR A 147 -0.58 11.62 -9.89
N ALA A 148 -0.11 11.24 -8.69
CA ALA A 148 0.96 10.23 -8.56
C ALA A 148 0.46 8.84 -8.95
N SER A 149 -0.78 8.49 -8.60
CA SER A 149 -1.41 7.24 -9.06
C SER A 149 -1.48 7.16 -10.58
N ALA A 150 -1.93 8.24 -11.23
CA ALA A 150 -1.94 8.32 -12.69
C ALA A 150 -0.53 8.19 -13.27
N PHE A 151 0.49 8.81 -12.65
CA PHE A 151 1.89 8.68 -13.06
C PHE A 151 2.39 7.23 -13.00
N HIS A 152 2.20 6.53 -11.87
CA HIS A 152 2.55 5.11 -11.74
C HIS A 152 1.76 4.25 -12.74
N SER A 153 0.48 4.55 -12.98
CA SER A 153 -0.33 3.86 -13.99
C SER A 153 0.26 3.96 -15.40
N ILE A 154 0.81 5.12 -15.78
CA ILE A 154 1.51 5.28 -17.06
C ILE A 154 2.81 4.47 -17.11
N ARG A 155 3.52 4.31 -15.99
CA ARG A 155 4.73 3.45 -15.92
C ARG A 155 4.40 1.97 -16.10
N ILE A 156 3.33 1.48 -15.47
CA ILE A 156 2.80 0.13 -15.70
C ILE A 156 2.51 -0.08 -17.19
N LEU A 157 1.82 0.88 -17.81
CA LEU A 157 1.48 0.84 -19.23
C LEU A 157 2.72 0.78 -20.14
N GLU A 158 3.77 1.55 -19.81
CA GLU A 158 5.04 1.50 -20.54
C GLU A 158 5.70 0.13 -20.48
N ILE A 159 5.65 -0.56 -19.34
CA ILE A 159 6.18 -1.93 -19.19
C ILE A 159 5.46 -2.88 -20.16
N GLY A 160 4.13 -2.85 -20.21
CA GLY A 160 3.38 -3.68 -21.16
C GLY A 160 3.65 -3.32 -22.62
N ILE A 161 3.77 -2.03 -22.96
CA ILE A 161 4.14 -1.58 -24.32
C ILE A 161 5.54 -2.10 -24.72
N ARG A 162 6.50 -2.14 -23.79
CA ARG A 162 7.82 -2.72 -24.03
C ARG A 162 7.73 -4.21 -24.36
N GLY A 163 6.92 -4.97 -23.63
CA GLY A 163 6.65 -6.38 -23.95
C GLY A 163 6.05 -6.55 -25.35
N VAL A 164 5.04 -5.74 -25.70
CA VAL A 164 4.45 -5.73 -27.06
C VAL A 164 5.50 -5.39 -28.13
N ALA A 165 6.37 -4.42 -27.87
CA ALA A 165 7.38 -3.99 -28.81
C ALA A 165 8.41 -5.09 -29.10
N LYS A 166 8.88 -5.78 -28.05
CA LYS A 166 9.76 -6.95 -28.17
C LYS A 166 9.05 -8.07 -28.94
N HIS A 167 7.80 -8.36 -28.59
CA HIS A 167 7.02 -9.41 -29.26
C HIS A 167 6.82 -9.14 -30.75
N LEU A 168 6.51 -7.89 -31.13
CA LEU A 168 6.30 -7.51 -32.53
C LEU A 168 7.60 -7.18 -33.27
N GLU A 169 8.76 -7.33 -32.62
CA GLU A 169 10.09 -7.02 -33.18
C GLU A 169 10.17 -5.59 -33.72
N ILE A 170 9.55 -4.64 -33.01
CA ILE A 170 9.55 -3.22 -33.36
C ILE A 170 10.43 -2.41 -32.43
N ASP A 171 11.16 -1.48 -33.02
CA ASP A 171 12.02 -0.58 -32.29
C ASP A 171 11.28 0.70 -31.89
N LEU A 172 10.73 0.68 -30.67
CA LEU A 172 10.05 1.84 -30.08
C LEU A 172 10.97 2.74 -29.26
N PHE A 173 12.11 2.22 -28.79
CA PHE A 173 12.91 2.85 -27.74
C PHE A 173 14.38 3.04 -28.08
N ALA A 174 14.84 2.70 -29.29
CA ALA A 174 16.19 3.05 -29.71
C ALA A 174 16.41 4.56 -29.72
N ASN A 175 17.59 4.94 -29.26
CA ASN A 175 18.11 6.31 -29.23
C ASN A 175 17.52 7.23 -28.15
N GLY A 176 16.86 6.70 -27.13
CA GLY A 176 16.44 7.48 -25.94
C GLY A 176 15.32 8.50 -26.18
N ASN A 177 14.87 8.68 -27.42
CA ASN A 177 13.70 9.47 -27.74
C ASN A 177 12.45 8.62 -27.56
N THR A 178 11.66 8.93 -26.52
CA THR A 178 10.31 8.39 -26.43
C THR A 178 9.48 8.94 -27.58
N LYS A 179 9.15 8.06 -28.53
CA LYS A 179 8.19 8.33 -29.60
C LYS A 179 6.90 8.90 -28.98
N ASN A 180 6.30 9.89 -29.65
CA ASN A 180 4.98 10.36 -29.25
C ASN A 180 3.96 9.20 -29.36
N TRP A 181 2.85 9.26 -28.64
CA TRP A 181 1.91 8.14 -28.56
C TRP A 181 1.30 7.74 -29.91
N GLY A 182 1.08 8.72 -30.79
CA GLY A 182 0.62 8.46 -32.16
C GLY A 182 1.63 7.62 -32.95
N THR A 183 2.93 7.88 -32.78
CA THR A 183 3.99 7.07 -33.36
C THR A 183 4.04 5.67 -32.74
N ILE A 184 3.91 5.53 -31.41
CA ILE A 184 3.87 4.21 -30.74
C ILE A 184 2.76 3.34 -31.32
N LEU A 185 1.54 3.88 -31.43
CA LEU A 185 0.40 3.16 -31.99
C LEU A 185 0.61 2.77 -33.46
N SER A 186 1.13 3.71 -34.25
CA SER A 186 1.41 3.47 -35.67
C SER A 186 2.43 2.35 -35.87
N GLU A 187 3.47 2.30 -35.02
CA GLU A 187 4.49 1.25 -35.04
C GLU A 187 3.96 -0.11 -34.56
N ILE A 188 3.13 -0.15 -33.51
CA ILE A 188 2.46 -1.39 -33.06
C ILE A 188 1.59 -1.96 -34.18
N LYS A 189 0.79 -1.10 -34.83
CA LYS A 189 -0.02 -1.51 -35.98
C LYS A 189 0.85 -2.06 -37.12
N ARG A 190 1.93 -1.36 -37.47
CA ARG A 190 2.88 -1.79 -38.51
C ARG A 190 3.55 -3.12 -38.16
N GLY A 191 3.98 -3.30 -36.92
CA GLY A 191 4.58 -4.54 -36.41
C GLY A 191 3.61 -5.72 -36.48
N ASN A 192 2.35 -5.50 -36.07
CA ASN A 192 1.30 -6.51 -36.18
C ASN A 192 1.01 -6.87 -37.64
N ASP A 193 0.91 -5.88 -38.54
CA ASP A 193 0.70 -6.11 -39.97
C ASP A 193 1.85 -6.89 -40.62
N ALA A 194 3.09 -6.65 -40.20
CA ALA A 194 4.27 -7.35 -40.69
C ALA A 194 4.38 -8.78 -40.14
N LYS A 195 4.20 -8.97 -38.83
CA LYS A 195 4.35 -10.27 -38.15
C LYS A 195 3.14 -11.19 -38.40
N TYR A 196 1.94 -10.62 -38.51
CA TYR A 196 0.68 -11.34 -38.71
C TYR A 196 -0.13 -10.76 -39.89
N PRO A 197 0.27 -11.03 -41.14
CA PRO A 197 -0.41 -10.52 -42.34
C PRO A 197 -1.85 -11.02 -42.44
N LYS A 198 -2.78 -10.16 -42.90
CA LYS A 198 -4.21 -10.50 -43.11
C LYS A 198 -4.42 -11.73 -44.00
N SER A 199 -3.51 -11.97 -44.94
CA SER A 199 -3.56 -13.09 -45.87
C SER A 199 -3.28 -14.44 -45.21
N ASN A 200 -2.64 -14.46 -44.04
CA ASN A 200 -2.30 -15.70 -43.34
C ASN A 200 -3.39 -16.07 -42.31
N ILE A 201 -4.29 -16.98 -42.72
CA ILE A 201 -5.39 -17.44 -41.86
C ILE A 201 -4.89 -18.12 -40.59
N ALA A 202 -3.73 -18.79 -40.63
CA ALA A 202 -3.20 -19.52 -39.47
C ALA A 202 -2.84 -18.59 -38.30
N THR A 203 -2.58 -17.31 -38.55
CA THR A 203 -2.19 -16.32 -37.52
C THR A 203 -3.25 -15.26 -37.26
N ILE A 204 -4.46 -15.43 -37.80
CA ILE A 204 -5.54 -14.44 -37.69
C ILE A 204 -5.94 -14.16 -36.22
N GLY A 205 -5.84 -15.16 -35.35
CA GLY A 205 -6.10 -15.01 -33.92
C GLY A 205 -5.09 -14.08 -33.23
N GLN A 206 -3.80 -14.23 -33.53
CA GLN A 206 -2.75 -13.35 -33.02
C GLN A 206 -2.91 -11.94 -33.54
N ARG A 207 -3.20 -11.81 -34.83
CA ARG A 207 -3.49 -10.52 -35.46
C ARG A 207 -4.62 -9.79 -34.73
N THR A 208 -5.75 -10.46 -34.55
CA THR A 208 -6.96 -9.91 -33.91
C THR A 208 -6.67 -9.52 -32.45
N PHE A 209 -5.88 -10.34 -31.74
CA PHE A 209 -5.44 -10.03 -30.40
C PHE A 209 -4.64 -8.71 -30.35
N PHE A 210 -3.61 -8.55 -31.18
CA PHE A 210 -2.81 -7.33 -31.18
C PHE A 210 -3.53 -6.11 -31.79
N GLU A 211 -4.51 -6.30 -32.68
CA GLU A 211 -5.43 -5.24 -33.10
C GLU A 211 -6.27 -4.74 -31.90
N SER A 212 -6.70 -5.66 -31.03
CA SER A 212 -7.45 -5.31 -29.83
C SER A 212 -6.57 -4.67 -28.74
N VAL A 213 -5.29 -5.05 -28.63
CA VAL A 213 -4.29 -4.38 -27.78
C VAL A 213 -4.07 -2.94 -28.25
N HIS A 214 -3.91 -2.74 -29.56
CA HIS A 214 -3.82 -1.40 -30.15
C HIS A 214 -5.06 -0.55 -29.83
N ALA A 215 -6.26 -1.12 -29.96
CA ALA A 215 -7.50 -0.40 -29.66
C ALA A 215 -7.57 0.03 -28.17
N SER A 216 -7.17 -0.86 -27.24
CA SER A 216 -7.06 -0.51 -25.82
C SER A 216 -6.06 0.63 -25.59
N LEU A 217 -4.87 0.58 -26.20
CA LEU A 217 -3.85 1.64 -26.08
C LEU A 217 -4.30 2.99 -26.68
N ASP A 218 -5.13 2.97 -27.71
CA ASP A 218 -5.69 4.18 -28.31
C ASP A 218 -6.81 4.78 -27.47
N ALA A 219 -7.61 3.95 -26.78
CA ALA A 219 -8.61 4.43 -25.82
C ALA A 219 -7.97 5.10 -24.59
N VAL A 220 -6.78 4.64 -24.20
CA VAL A 220 -5.95 5.20 -23.11
C VAL A 220 -5.14 6.43 -23.59
N ARG A 221 -5.16 6.74 -24.89
CA ARG A 221 -4.37 7.83 -25.50
C ARG A 221 -4.97 9.21 -25.28
N ASN A 222 -4.05 10.17 -25.11
CA ASN A 222 -4.11 11.62 -25.30
C ASN A 222 -4.36 12.48 -24.04
N PRO A 223 -5.39 12.25 -23.21
CA PRO A 223 -5.55 13.01 -21.99
C PRO A 223 -4.55 12.63 -20.90
N TRP A 224 -3.94 11.43 -20.92
CA TRP A 224 -3.24 10.93 -19.73
C TRP A 224 -1.73 11.08 -19.77
N ARG A 225 -1.01 10.48 -20.74
CA ARG A 225 0.47 10.55 -20.73
C ARG A 225 1.02 11.98 -20.88
N ASN A 226 0.48 12.76 -21.81
CA ASN A 226 0.96 14.14 -22.02
C ASN A 226 0.54 15.01 -20.83
N ALA A 227 -0.71 14.94 -20.41
CA ALA A 227 -1.21 15.79 -19.33
C ALA A 227 -0.59 15.43 -17.96
N THR A 228 -0.37 14.15 -17.65
CA THR A 228 0.29 13.71 -16.40
C THR A 228 1.75 14.19 -16.29
N MET A 229 2.43 14.42 -17.43
CA MET A 229 3.80 14.95 -17.45
C MET A 229 3.86 16.48 -17.43
N HIS A 230 2.73 17.16 -17.64
CA HIS A 230 2.59 18.62 -17.66
C HIS A 230 1.99 19.10 -16.34
N VAL A 231 2.61 20.12 -15.72
CA VAL A 231 2.26 20.62 -14.37
C VAL A 231 0.86 21.21 -14.28
N GLU A 232 0.24 21.49 -15.42
CA GLU A 232 -1.08 22.07 -15.57
C GLU A 232 -2.23 21.09 -15.26
N THR A 233 -1.94 19.79 -15.13
CA THR A 233 -2.97 18.76 -14.95
C THR A 233 -2.96 18.19 -13.54
N ILE A 234 -4.13 18.23 -12.90
CA ILE A 234 -4.38 17.58 -11.60
C ILE A 234 -5.56 16.63 -11.80
N TYR A 235 -5.41 15.39 -11.35
CA TYR A 235 -6.48 14.40 -11.45
C TYR A 235 -7.34 14.39 -10.20
N ALA A 236 -8.66 14.28 -10.39
CA ALA A 236 -9.59 13.92 -9.35
C ALA A 236 -9.56 12.41 -9.07
N ALA A 237 -10.14 12.00 -7.94
CA ALA A 237 -10.19 10.60 -7.49
C ALA A 237 -10.70 9.64 -8.57
N HIS A 238 -11.87 9.95 -9.14
CA HIS A 238 -12.53 9.12 -10.14
C HIS A 238 -11.74 9.02 -11.45
N GLU A 239 -10.99 10.08 -11.82
CA GLU A 239 -10.16 10.06 -13.01
C GLU A 239 -8.94 9.16 -12.82
N ALA A 240 -8.26 9.26 -11.67
CA ALA A 240 -7.12 8.41 -11.37
C ALA A 240 -7.52 6.93 -11.21
N GLU A 241 -8.64 6.64 -10.53
CA GLU A 241 -9.15 5.26 -10.44
C GLU A 241 -9.55 4.72 -11.82
N HIS A 242 -10.15 5.54 -12.68
CA HIS A 242 -10.48 5.14 -14.06
C HIS A 242 -9.21 4.79 -14.85
N ILE A 243 -8.16 5.62 -14.77
CA ILE A 243 -6.87 5.36 -15.42
C ILE A 243 -6.26 4.05 -14.92
N PHE A 244 -6.20 3.87 -13.59
CA PHE A 244 -5.66 2.65 -12.98
C PHE A 244 -6.39 1.40 -13.46
N ASN A 245 -7.72 1.44 -13.52
CA ASN A 245 -8.53 0.32 -14.01
C ASN A 245 -8.34 0.06 -15.51
N CYS A 246 -8.25 1.10 -16.34
CA CYS A 246 -7.95 0.92 -17.77
C CYS A 246 -6.60 0.25 -18.01
N VAL A 247 -5.58 0.64 -17.23
CA VAL A 247 -4.26 0.02 -17.28
C VAL A 247 -4.30 -1.43 -16.76
N LYS A 248 -5.08 -1.68 -15.70
CA LYS A 248 -5.34 -3.03 -15.20
C LYS A 248 -5.85 -3.97 -16.28
N PHE A 249 -6.97 -3.61 -16.93
CA PHE A 249 -7.55 -4.43 -17.99
C PHE A 249 -6.61 -4.64 -19.18
N PHE A 250 -5.78 -3.64 -19.50
CA PHE A 250 -4.76 -3.77 -20.52
C PHE A 250 -3.70 -4.81 -20.14
N MET A 251 -3.16 -4.74 -18.93
CA MET A 251 -2.12 -5.65 -18.45
C MET A 251 -2.63 -7.08 -18.31
N GLU A 252 -3.81 -7.27 -17.71
CA GLU A 252 -4.43 -8.61 -17.54
C GLU A 252 -4.63 -9.29 -18.90
N LYS A 253 -5.17 -8.54 -19.87
CA LYS A 253 -5.32 -9.05 -21.24
C LYS A 253 -3.99 -9.38 -21.90
N LEU A 254 -2.95 -8.56 -21.69
CA LEU A 254 -1.64 -8.78 -22.29
C LEU A 254 -0.96 -10.01 -21.69
N ALA A 255 -1.07 -10.18 -20.37
CA ALA A 255 -0.53 -11.29 -19.60
C ALA A 255 -1.15 -12.65 -19.93
N THR A 256 -2.25 -12.71 -20.69
CA THR A 256 -2.75 -13.99 -21.22
C THR A 256 -2.01 -14.46 -22.48
N ARG A 257 -1.09 -13.66 -23.03
CA ARG A 257 -0.50 -13.93 -24.35
C ARG A 257 1.02 -13.81 -24.40
N ILE A 258 1.60 -12.85 -23.71
CA ILE A 258 3.06 -12.63 -23.72
C ILE A 258 3.58 -12.33 -22.31
N ASP A 259 4.88 -12.51 -22.12
CA ASP A 259 5.63 -11.99 -20.96
C ASP A 259 6.26 -10.61 -21.22
N GLU A 260 6.91 -10.04 -20.21
CA GLU A 260 7.60 -8.74 -20.28
C GLU A 260 8.80 -8.72 -21.24
N ASP A 261 9.28 -9.89 -21.65
CA ASP A 261 10.30 -10.07 -22.68
C ASP A 261 9.71 -10.27 -24.09
N GLY A 262 8.38 -10.28 -24.19
CA GLY A 262 7.67 -10.46 -25.44
C GLY A 262 7.66 -11.89 -25.95
N HIS A 263 8.04 -12.87 -25.12
CA HIS A 263 7.89 -14.27 -25.48
C HIS A 263 6.42 -14.66 -25.44
N PRO A 264 5.94 -15.43 -26.43
CA PRO A 264 4.57 -15.94 -26.40
C PRO A 264 4.42 -16.97 -25.27
N LEU A 265 3.34 -16.85 -24.51
CA LEU A 265 2.96 -17.86 -23.53
C LEU A 265 2.38 -19.07 -24.24
N VAL A 266 2.75 -20.26 -23.79
CA VAL A 266 2.17 -21.51 -24.29
C VAL A 266 0.75 -21.60 -23.76
N THR A 267 -0.21 -21.17 -24.57
CA THR A 267 -1.65 -21.38 -24.33
C THR A 267 -2.07 -22.78 -24.74
#